data_AF-A0A1Y2EID0-F1
#
_entry.id   AF-A0A1Y2EID0-F1
#
_cell.length_a   1.000
_cell.length_b   1.000
_cell.length_c   1.000
_cell.angle_alpha   90.00
_cell.angle_beta   90.00
_cell.angle_gamma   90.00
#
_symmetry.space_group_name_H-M   'P 1'
#
loop_
_entity.id
_entity.type
_entity.pdbx_description
1 polymer ?
#
loop_
_entity_poly.entity_id
_entity_poly.type
_entity_poly.pdbx_seq_one_letter_code
_entity_poly.pdbx_strand_id
1 'polypeptide(L)'
;PTVCIRPPASVIATPLPAEYSYLQRVKPRRISVRHPGYDENDVPLLSLYGFDDAQGGLYYGLLHTACAIVADNRFDGYLSASSLPEAARLQVVNRDEILAAGEYWFHVP
;
A
#
# COMPACT_ATOMS: atom_id res chain seq x y z
N PRO A 1 -6.48 36.19 -24.38
CA PRO A 1 -7.18 34.90 -24.12
C PRO A 1 -7.93 34.94 -22.79
N THR A 2 -9.25 34.83 -22.83
CA THR A 2 -10.08 34.82 -21.62
C THR A 2 -10.25 33.37 -21.16
N VAL A 3 -9.83 33.06 -19.93
CA VAL A 3 -9.99 31.73 -19.33
C VAL A 3 -11.37 31.65 -18.68
N CYS A 4 -12.23 30.75 -19.15
CA CYS A 4 -13.54 30.49 -18.55
C CYS A 4 -13.50 29.19 -17.75
N ILE A 5 -13.83 29.26 -16.45
CA ILE A 5 -13.95 28.09 -15.58
C ILE A 5 -15.36 27.51 -15.72
N ARG A 6 -15.44 26.19 -15.89
CA ARG A 6 -16.72 25.47 -16.00
C ARG A 6 -17.30 25.25 -14.60
N PRO A 7 -18.63 25.26 -14.43
CA PRO A 7 -19.24 24.89 -13.16
C PRO A 7 -18.86 23.46 -12.74
N PRO A 8 -18.81 23.17 -11.43
CA PRO A 8 -18.49 21.84 -10.92
C PRO A 8 -19.47 20.79 -11.44
N ALA A 9 -18.98 19.57 -11.68
CA ALA A 9 -19.85 18.46 -12.02
C ALA A 9 -20.69 18.04 -10.79
N SER A 10 -21.98 17.75 -11.02
CA SER A 10 -22.81 17.09 -10.01
C SER A 10 -22.45 15.60 -9.96
N VAL A 11 -22.00 15.12 -8.80
CA VAL A 11 -21.76 13.69 -8.57
C VAL A 11 -23.08 13.05 -8.14
N ILE A 12 -23.65 12.20 -9.00
CA ILE A 12 -24.77 11.35 -8.62
C ILE A 12 -24.19 10.11 -7.95
N ALA A 13 -24.29 10.04 -6.62
CA ALA A 13 -23.82 8.88 -5.88
C ALA A 13 -24.78 7.70 -6.11
N THR A 14 -24.38 6.74 -6.94
CA THR A 14 -25.03 5.43 -6.98
C THR A 14 -24.74 4.69 -5.66
N PRO A 15 -25.68 3.88 -5.15
CA PRO A 15 -25.40 2.99 -4.03
C PRO A 15 -24.17 2.15 -4.33
N LEU A 16 -23.30 1.99 -3.33
CA LEU A 16 -22.11 1.17 -3.47
C LEU A 16 -22.52 -0.29 -3.73
N PRO A 17 -21.92 -0.99 -4.70
CA PRO A 17 -22.16 -2.41 -4.88
C PRO A 17 -21.89 -3.20 -3.60
N ALA A 18 -22.64 -4.29 -3.37
CA ALA A 18 -22.62 -5.03 -2.11
C ALA A 18 -21.22 -5.58 -1.80
N GLU A 19 -20.50 -6.02 -2.83
CA GLU A 19 -19.13 -6.50 -2.80
C GLU A 19 -18.13 -5.45 -2.26
N TYR A 20 -18.43 -4.16 -2.40
CA TYR A 20 -17.58 -3.06 -1.93
C TYR A 20 -18.08 -2.42 -0.63
N SER A 21 -19.17 -2.90 -0.04
CA SER A 21 -19.76 -2.35 1.20
C SER A 21 -18.74 -2.12 2.33
N TYR A 22 -17.67 -2.91 2.37
CA TYR A 22 -16.57 -2.75 3.31
C TYR A 22 -15.81 -1.41 3.19
N LEU A 23 -15.88 -0.73 2.04
CA LEU A 23 -15.30 0.61 1.84
C LEU A 23 -16.05 1.70 2.63
N GLN A 24 -17.27 1.43 3.08
CA GLN A 24 -18.03 2.34 3.97
C GLN A 24 -17.50 2.34 5.41
N ARG A 25 -16.53 1.48 5.74
CA ARG A 25 -15.93 1.45 7.08
C ARG A 25 -15.29 2.79 7.42
N VAL A 26 -15.53 3.24 8.65
CA VAL A 26 -15.09 4.55 9.17
C VAL A 26 -13.56 4.68 9.22
N LYS A 27 -12.83 3.57 9.33
CA LYS A 27 -11.36 3.55 9.27
C LYS A 27 -10.87 2.44 8.35
N PRO A 28 -10.38 2.76 7.15
CA PRO A 28 -9.68 1.78 6.34
C PRO A 28 -8.40 1.32 7.03
N ARG A 29 -8.16 0.01 6.99
CA ARG A 29 -6.93 -0.57 7.53
C ARG A 29 -5.76 -0.16 6.65
N ARG A 30 -4.59 0.05 7.26
CA ARG A 30 -3.39 0.54 6.58
C ARG A 30 -2.35 -0.56 6.51
N ILE A 31 -1.57 -0.53 5.44
CA ILE A 31 -0.30 -1.23 5.34
C ILE A 31 0.78 -0.18 5.48
N SER A 32 1.70 -0.38 6.42
CA SER A 32 2.86 0.48 6.63
C SER A 32 4.11 -0.32 6.34
N VAL A 33 4.95 0.21 5.46
CA VAL A 33 6.23 -0.39 5.10
C VAL A 33 7.35 0.51 5.59
N ARG A 34 8.34 -0.09 6.23
CA ARG A 34 9.51 0.59 6.79
C ARG A 34 10.76 0.18 6.05
N HIS A 35 11.81 1.00 6.15
CA HIS A 35 13.11 0.66 5.64
C HIS A 35 14.03 0.25 6.81
N PRO A 36 14.73 -0.90 6.77
CA PRO A 36 15.61 -1.35 7.85
C PRO A 36 16.74 -0.38 8.21
N GLY A 37 17.17 0.45 7.25
CA GLY A 37 18.19 1.47 7.48
C GLY A 37 17.66 2.76 8.11
N TYR A 38 16.37 2.86 8.41
CA TYR A 38 15.79 3.99 9.14
C TYR A 38 15.67 3.63 10.63
N ASP A 39 15.73 4.63 11.49
CA ASP A 39 15.59 4.40 12.93
C ASP A 39 14.18 3.92 13.29
N GLU A 40 14.04 3.23 14.42
CA GLU A 40 12.75 2.70 14.88
C GLU A 40 11.70 3.78 15.18
N ASN A 41 12.15 5.03 15.34
CA ASN A 41 11.28 6.20 15.55
C ASN A 41 11.04 7.02 14.28
N ASP A 42 11.66 6.64 13.15
CA ASP A 42 11.47 7.33 11.87
C ASP A 42 10.12 7.02 11.24
N VAL A 43 9.69 7.94 10.38
CA VAL A 43 8.51 7.77 9.54
C VAL A 43 8.65 6.54 8.63
N PRO A 44 7.55 5.79 8.39
CA PRO A 44 7.58 4.66 7.47
C PRO A 44 8.00 5.12 6.07
N LEU A 45 8.66 4.23 5.33
CA LEU A 45 9.00 4.43 3.91
C LEU A 45 7.75 4.80 3.10
N LEU A 46 6.66 4.09 3.37
CA LEU A 46 5.36 4.32 2.75
C LEU A 46 4.24 3.77 3.64
N SER A 47 3.08 4.44 3.63
CA SER A 47 1.83 3.87 4.14
C SER A 47 0.72 4.00 3.11
N LEU A 48 0.01 2.90 2.86
CA LEU A 48 -1.12 2.84 1.95
C LEU A 48 -2.36 2.31 2.65
N TYR A 49 -3.54 2.66 2.16
CA TYR A 49 -4.80 2.08 2.62
C TYR A 49 -5.06 0.75 1.92
N GLY A 50 -5.43 -0.27 2.69
CA GLY A 50 -5.72 -1.61 2.18
C GLY A 50 -7.16 -1.76 1.70
N PHE A 51 -7.44 -1.29 0.50
CA PHE A 51 -8.77 -1.31 -0.10
C PHE A 51 -9.06 -2.55 -0.96
N ASP A 52 -8.06 -3.40 -1.23
CA ASP A 52 -8.21 -4.53 -2.16
C ASP A 52 -8.93 -5.73 -1.53
N ASP A 53 -9.12 -5.73 -0.20
CA ASP A 53 -9.81 -6.80 0.52
C ASP A 53 -10.74 -6.28 1.61
N ALA A 54 -11.84 -7.01 1.85
CA ALA A 54 -12.82 -6.66 2.86
C ALA A 54 -12.28 -6.73 4.30
N GLN A 55 -11.26 -7.54 4.58
CA GLN A 55 -10.52 -7.55 5.84
C GLN A 55 -9.31 -6.60 5.82
N GLY A 56 -9.13 -5.83 4.75
CA GLY A 56 -8.04 -4.89 4.60
C GLY A 56 -6.79 -5.58 4.09
N GLY A 57 -6.28 -5.10 2.96
CA GLY A 57 -5.09 -5.60 2.33
C GLY A 57 -4.80 -4.90 1.02
N LEU A 58 -3.62 -5.15 0.47
CA LEU A 58 -3.21 -4.67 -0.85
C LEU A 58 -2.60 -5.79 -1.65
N TYR A 59 -2.78 -5.74 -2.97
CA TYR A 59 -2.00 -6.57 -3.87
C TYR A 59 -0.49 -6.41 -3.62
N TYR A 60 0.17 -7.53 -3.40
CA TYR A 60 1.60 -7.59 -3.10
C TYR A 60 2.43 -6.89 -4.19
N GLY A 61 2.10 -7.12 -5.45
CA GLY A 61 2.78 -6.53 -6.59
C GLY A 61 2.75 -5.01 -6.57
N LEU A 62 1.60 -4.41 -6.24
CA LEU A 62 1.43 -2.97 -6.11
C LEU A 62 2.28 -2.43 -4.96
N LEU A 63 2.22 -3.07 -3.79
CA LEU A 63 2.99 -2.64 -2.63
C LEU A 63 4.50 -2.71 -2.88
N HIS A 64 4.98 -3.83 -3.45
CA HIS A 64 6.39 -4.02 -3.82
C HIS A 64 6.85 -2.97 -4.83
N THR A 65 6.08 -2.74 -5.89
CA THR A 65 6.40 -1.74 -6.91
C THR A 65 6.47 -0.33 -6.31
N ALA A 66 5.51 0.04 -5.46
CA ALA A 66 5.52 1.34 -4.80
C ALA A 66 6.75 1.51 -3.90
N CYS A 67 7.11 0.50 -3.11
CA CYS A 67 8.31 0.53 -2.27
C CYS A 67 9.58 0.64 -3.11
N ALA A 68 9.70 -0.14 -4.18
CA ALA A 68 10.85 -0.10 -5.08
C ALA A 68 11.04 1.28 -5.71
N ILE A 69 9.96 1.94 -6.16
CA ILE A 69 10.03 3.30 -6.72
C ILE A 69 10.54 4.29 -5.68
N VAL A 70 10.00 4.27 -4.46
CA VAL A 70 10.41 5.18 -3.37
C VAL A 70 11.85 4.91 -2.92
N ALA A 71 12.25 3.64 -2.89
CA ALA A 71 13.60 3.22 -2.56
C ALA A 71 14.52 3.26 -3.79
N ASP A 72 14.57 4.41 -4.48
CA ASP A 72 15.48 4.67 -5.61
C ASP A 72 15.45 3.60 -6.73
N ASN A 73 14.25 3.18 -7.12
CA ASN A 73 14.02 2.15 -8.16
C ASN A 73 14.69 0.79 -7.85
N ARG A 74 14.89 0.43 -6.58
CA ARG A 74 15.44 -0.86 -6.14
C ARG A 74 14.41 -2.00 -6.27
N PHE A 75 14.08 -2.37 -7.50
CA PHE A 75 13.14 -3.47 -7.81
C PHE A 75 13.66 -4.86 -7.44
N ASP A 76 14.95 -4.99 -7.17
CA ASP A 76 15.61 -6.18 -6.61
C ASP A 76 15.38 -6.33 -5.10
N GLY A 77 14.85 -5.30 -4.44
CA GLY A 77 14.45 -5.33 -3.03
C GLY A 77 13.26 -6.26 -2.76
N TYR A 78 12.95 -6.48 -1.48
CA TYR A 78 11.91 -7.41 -1.06
C TYR A 78 11.22 -7.06 0.25
N LEU A 79 9.98 -7.52 0.40
CA LEU A 79 9.22 -7.36 1.63
C LEU A 79 9.50 -8.52 2.62
N SER A 80 9.55 -8.19 3.91
CA SER A 80 9.66 -9.12 5.02
C SER A 80 8.80 -8.66 6.22
N ALA A 81 8.66 -9.54 7.21
CA ALA A 81 7.97 -9.24 8.47
C ALA A 81 8.93 -8.77 9.59
N SER A 82 10.19 -8.47 9.26
CA SER A 82 11.22 -8.13 10.26
C SER A 82 12.25 -7.14 9.71
N SER A 83 12.77 -6.27 10.58
CA SER A 83 13.84 -5.32 10.26
C SER A 83 15.24 -5.94 10.18
N LEU A 84 15.42 -7.21 10.60
CA LEU A 84 16.75 -7.82 10.69
C LEU A 84 17.44 -7.90 9.31
N PRO A 85 18.76 -7.67 9.21
CA PRO A 85 19.48 -7.65 7.92
C PRO A 85 19.32 -8.91 7.06
N GLU A 86 19.06 -10.06 7.68
CA GLU A 86 18.85 -11.36 7.02
C GLU A 86 17.40 -11.84 7.15
N ALA A 87 16.46 -10.92 7.32
CA ALA A 87 15.04 -11.26 7.45
C ALA A 87 14.57 -12.03 6.21
N ALA A 88 13.85 -13.13 6.45
CA ALA A 88 13.30 -13.95 5.39
C ALA A 88 12.31 -13.13 4.54
N ARG A 89 12.47 -13.21 3.22
CA ARG A 89 11.51 -12.68 2.25
C ARG A 89 10.14 -13.30 2.49
N LEU A 90 9.08 -12.49 2.45
CA LEU A 90 7.71 -12.99 2.44
C LEU A 90 7.55 -14.01 1.32
N GLN A 91 7.07 -15.20 1.68
CA GLN A 91 6.79 -16.26 0.72
C GLN A 91 5.44 -15.98 0.09
N VAL A 92 5.46 -15.40 -1.10
CA VAL A 92 4.28 -15.07 -1.89
C VAL A 92 4.37 -15.88 -3.18
N VAL A 93 3.33 -16.66 -3.49
CA VAL A 93 3.28 -17.55 -4.65
C VAL A 93 3.15 -16.76 -5.94
N ASN A 94 2.41 -15.65 -5.94
CA ASN A 94 2.30 -14.73 -7.07
C ASN A 94 2.17 -13.25 -6.64
N ARG A 95 2.33 -12.31 -7.59
CA ARG A 95 2.24 -10.86 -7.31
C ARG A 95 0.81 -10.34 -7.12
N ASP A 96 -0.19 -11.15 -7.43
CA ASP A 96 -1.62 -10.84 -7.30
C ASP A 96 -2.19 -11.33 -5.96
N GLU A 97 -1.36 -11.84 -5.06
CA GLU A 97 -1.78 -12.14 -3.70
C GLU A 97 -2.01 -10.88 -2.89
N ILE A 98 -3.02 -10.94 -2.04
CA ILE A 98 -3.34 -9.85 -1.12
C ILE A 98 -2.49 -10.02 0.12
N LEU A 99 -1.66 -9.02 0.38
CA LEU A 99 -0.99 -8.87 1.66
C LEU A 99 -1.95 -8.20 2.64
N ALA A 100 -2.15 -8.82 3.80
CA ALA A 100 -3.03 -8.28 4.84
C ALA A 100 -2.53 -6.92 5.36
N ALA A 101 -3.47 -6.13 5.89
CA ALA A 101 -3.10 -4.89 6.59
C ALA A 101 -2.15 -5.17 7.77
N GLY A 102 -1.05 -4.41 7.86
CA GLY A 102 -0.02 -4.65 8.86
C GLY A 102 1.24 -3.81 8.67
N GLU A 103 2.27 -4.14 9.44
CA GLU A 103 3.60 -3.53 9.36
C GLU A 103 4.59 -4.51 8.72
N TYR A 104 5.37 -4.00 7.75
CA TYR A 104 6.34 -4.77 6.98
C TYR A 104 7.62 -3.96 6.77
N TRP A 105 8.68 -4.63 6.31
CA TRP A 105 9.96 -4.01 5.98
C TRP A 105 10.31 -4.27 4.52
N PHE A 106 10.79 -3.23 3.83
CA PHE A 106 11.34 -3.34 2.49
C PHE A 106 12.86 -3.31 2.56
N HIS A 107 13.46 -4.47 2.30
CA HIS A 107 14.90 -4.67 2.28
C HIS A 107 15.43 -4.41 0.88
N VAL A 108 16.50 -3.62 0.78
CA VAL A 108 17.27 -3.40 -0.44
C VAL A 108 18.66 -4.03 -0.29
N PRO A 109 19.29 -4.52 -1.37
CA PRO A 109 20.67 -5.01 -1.32
C PRO A 109 21.69 -3.90 -1.06
#